data_AF-A0A091FEE3-F1
#
_entry.id   AF-A0A091FEE3-F1
#
_cell.length_a   1.000
_cell.length_b   1.000
_cell.length_c   1.000
_cell.angle_alpha   90.00
_cell.angle_beta   90.00
_cell.angle_gamma   90.00
#
_symmetry.space_group_name_H-M   'P 1'
#
loop_
_entity.id
_entity.type
_entity.pdbx_description
1 polymer ?
#
loop_
_entity_poly.entity_id
_entity_poly.type
_entity_poly.pdbx_seq_one_letter_code
_entity_poly.pdbx_strand_id
1 'polypeptide(L)'
;MENKKIAKQMIDYHKAAFETSFNSLLMLQEQTTKALDNILQQAPWLPAQTKSFINEWTNIYKKVNTDFKEAVDQNYSKMEEFLT
;
A
#
# COMPACT_ATOMS: atom_id res chain seq x y z
N MET A 1 33.06 -0.28 -10.82
CA MET A 1 32.48 1.00 -11.27
C MET A 1 31.29 0.80 -12.20
N GLU A 2 31.38 -0.09 -13.19
CA GLU A 2 30.25 -0.35 -14.11
C GLU A 2 29.14 -1.23 -13.51
N ASN A 3 29.50 -2.35 -12.86
CA ASN A 3 28.51 -3.24 -12.23
C ASN A 3 27.67 -2.54 -11.14
N LYS A 4 28.28 -1.65 -10.34
CA LYS A 4 27.56 -0.82 -9.35
C LYS A 4 26.55 0.12 -10.03
N LYS A 5 26.92 0.72 -11.17
CA LYS A 5 26.02 1.60 -11.95
C LYS A 5 24.84 0.83 -12.53
N ILE A 6 25.09 -0.35 -13.10
CA ILE A 6 24.04 -1.24 -13.61
C ILE A 6 23.10 -1.67 -12.47
N ALA A 7 23.65 -2.07 -11.32
CA ALA A 7 22.85 -2.43 -10.14
C ALA A 7 21.98 -1.28 -9.65
N LYS A 8 22.53 -0.05 -9.57
CA LYS A 8 21.75 1.14 -9.21
C LYS A 8 20.59 1.39 -10.18
N GLN A 9 20.85 1.33 -11.49
CA GLN A 9 19.81 1.52 -12.51
C GLN A 9 18.68 0.48 -12.41
N MET A 10 19.02 -0.78 -12.13
CA MET A 10 18.00 -1.83 -11.94
C MET A 10 17.14 -1.57 -10.69
N ILE A 11 17.75 -1.12 -9.60
CA ILE A 11 17.02 -0.79 -8.36
C ILE A 11 16.12 0.43 -8.56
N ASP A 12 16.63 1.48 -9.21
CA ASP A 12 15.84 2.68 -9.52
C ASP A 12 14.60 2.32 -10.37
N TYR A 13 14.78 1.44 -11.37
CA TYR A 13 13.68 0.94 -12.19
C TYR A 13 12.65 0.14 -11.38
N HIS A 14 13.14 -0.80 -10.55
CA HIS A 14 12.27 -1.62 -9.71
C HIS A 14 11.50 -0.77 -8.68
N LYS A 15 12.14 0.24 -8.09
CA LYS A 15 11.51 1.21 -7.18
C LYS A 15 10.39 1.98 -7.86
N ALA A 16 10.63 2.53 -9.06
CA ALA A 16 9.61 3.24 -9.82
C ALA A 16 8.42 2.34 -10.22
N ALA A 17 8.70 1.11 -10.64
CA ALA A 17 7.66 0.12 -10.93
C ALA A 17 6.82 -0.21 -9.68
N PHE A 18 7.49 -0.47 -8.55
CA PHE A 18 6.84 -0.72 -7.26
C PHE A 18 5.95 0.46 -6.84
N GLU A 19 6.46 1.69 -6.87
CA GLU A 19 5.69 2.89 -6.49
C GLU A 19 4.43 3.05 -7.34
N THR A 20 4.56 2.84 -8.66
CA THR A 20 3.43 2.94 -9.59
C THR A 20 2.37 1.87 -9.29
N SER A 21 2.78 0.61 -9.16
CA SER A 21 1.86 -0.49 -8.84
C SER A 21 1.23 -0.33 -7.46
N PHE A 22 2.00 0.09 -6.47
CA PHE A 22 1.52 0.29 -5.11
C PHE A 22 0.50 1.43 -5.01
N ASN A 23 0.77 2.56 -5.67
CA ASN A 23 -0.20 3.67 -5.75
C ASN A 23 -1.50 3.23 -6.44
N SER A 24 -1.41 2.40 -7.49
CA SER A 24 -2.59 1.85 -8.17
C SER A 24 -3.41 0.94 -7.25
N LEU A 25 -2.73 0.13 -6.42
CA LEU A 25 -3.36 -0.70 -5.40
C LEU A 25 -4.08 0.15 -4.33
N LEU A 26 -3.43 1.21 -3.85
CA LEU A 26 -4.03 2.14 -2.88
C LEU A 26 -5.29 2.81 -3.44
N MET A 27 -5.25 3.26 -4.70
CA MET A 27 -6.41 3.83 -5.37
C MET A 27 -7.57 2.82 -5.46
N LEU A 28 -7.28 1.57 -5.84
CA LEU A 28 -8.28 0.51 -5.90
C LEU A 28 -8.90 0.25 -4.52
N GLN A 29 -8.07 0.12 -3.48
CA GLN A 29 -8.53 -0.04 -2.10
C GLN A 29 -9.44 1.11 -1.67
N GLU A 30 -9.08 2.36 -1.97
CA GLU A 30 -9.88 3.54 -1.63
C GLU A 30 -11.25 3.48 -2.29
N GLN A 31 -11.30 3.15 -3.59
CA GLN A 31 -12.56 3.02 -4.33
C GLN A 31 -13.43 1.88 -3.77
N THR A 32 -12.83 0.71 -3.51
CA THR A 32 -13.55 -0.43 -2.91
C THR A 32 -14.06 -0.12 -1.51
N THR A 33 -13.27 0.58 -0.69
CA THR A 33 -13.67 1.02 0.65
C THR A 33 -14.87 1.97 0.58
N LYS A 34 -14.83 2.96 -0.31
CA LYS A 34 -15.96 3.89 -0.52
C LYS A 34 -17.22 3.14 -0.98
N ALA A 35 -17.08 2.17 -1.89
CA ALA A 35 -18.20 1.36 -2.33
C ALA A 35 -18.79 0.53 -1.18
N LEU A 36 -17.95 -0.06 -0.34
CA LEU A 36 -18.36 -0.79 0.85
C LEU A 36 -19.09 0.12 1.85
N ASP A 37 -18.56 1.31 2.15
CA ASP A 37 -19.19 2.29 3.03
C ASP A 37 -20.60 2.65 2.54
N ASN A 38 -20.76 2.88 1.24
CA ASN A 38 -22.06 3.17 0.63
C ASN A 38 -23.05 2.01 0.80
N ILE A 39 -22.59 0.75 0.65
CA ILE A 39 -23.42 -0.44 0.86
C ILE A 39 -23.84 -0.55 2.34
N LEU A 40 -22.92 -0.32 3.28
CA LEU A 40 -23.21 -0.39 4.71
C LEU A 40 -24.20 0.68 5.19
N GLN A 41 -24.16 1.87 4.59
CA GLN A 41 -25.13 2.93 4.83
C GLN A 41 -26.53 2.54 4.35
N GLN A 42 -26.62 1.84 3.22
CA GLN A 42 -27.89 1.39 2.63
C GLN A 42 -28.41 0.07 3.20
N ALA A 43 -27.70 -0.54 4.17
CA ALA A 43 -28.08 -1.80 4.81
C ALA A 43 -28.55 -1.55 6.26
N PRO A 44 -29.83 -1.16 6.46
CA PRO A 44 -30.39 -0.97 7.81
C PRO A 44 -30.55 -2.28 8.59
N TRP A 45 -30.57 -3.42 7.88
CA TRP A 45 -30.68 -4.76 8.46
C TRP A 45 -29.37 -5.27 9.10
N LEU A 46 -28.24 -4.59 8.87
CA LEU A 46 -26.96 -4.97 9.47
C LEU A 46 -26.85 -4.50 10.93
N PRO A 47 -26.50 -5.40 11.86
CA PRO A 47 -26.22 -5.01 13.25
C PRO A 47 -25.09 -3.99 13.37
N ALA A 48 -25.16 -3.11 14.37
CA ALA A 48 -24.15 -2.08 14.63
C ALA A 48 -22.75 -2.69 14.86
N GLN A 49 -22.67 -3.84 15.55
CA GLN A 49 -21.42 -4.55 15.77
C GLN A 49 -20.74 -4.96 14.46
N THR A 50 -21.52 -5.47 13.49
CA THR A 50 -21.00 -5.87 12.18
C THR A 50 -20.45 -4.67 11.41
N LYS A 51 -21.14 -3.52 11.44
CA LYS A 51 -20.65 -2.27 10.84
C LYS A 51 -19.34 -1.81 11.49
N SER A 52 -19.25 -1.88 12.82
CA SER A 52 -18.03 -1.54 13.56
C SER A 52 -16.85 -2.43 13.17
N PHE A 53 -17.07 -3.75 13.09
CA PHE A 53 -16.03 -4.71 12.70
C PHE A 53 -15.49 -4.43 11.29
N ILE A 54 -16.38 -4.12 10.34
CA ILE A 54 -15.96 -3.80 8.97
C ILE A 54 -15.13 -2.51 8.94
N ASN A 55 -15.55 -1.48 9.66
CA ASN A 55 -14.79 -0.22 9.76
C ASN A 55 -13.39 -0.44 10.36
N GLU A 56 -13.30 -1.24 11.43
CA GLU A 56 -12.03 -1.59 12.06
C GLU A 56 -11.14 -2.37 11.09
N TRP A 57 -11.69 -3.37 10.39
CA TRP A 57 -10.97 -4.14 9.38
C TRP A 57 -10.43 -3.27 8.25
N THR A 58 -11.22 -2.33 7.73
CA THR A 58 -10.79 -1.35 6.74
C THR A 58 -9.63 -0.49 7.24
N ASN A 59 -9.67 -0.05 8.50
CA ASN A 59 -8.59 0.75 9.10
C ASN A 59 -7.31 -0.07 9.28
N ILE A 60 -7.42 -1.33 9.71
CA ILE A 60 -6.28 -2.25 9.77
C ILE A 60 -5.66 -2.42 8.39
N TYR A 61 -6.48 -2.62 7.35
CA TYR A 61 -5.97 -2.79 5.99
C TYR A 61 -5.23 -1.53 5.48
N LYS A 62 -5.73 -0.33 5.80
CA LYS A 62 -5.00 0.93 5.51
C LYS A 62 -3.65 0.98 6.24
N LYS A 63 -3.63 0.64 7.53
CA LYS A 63 -2.40 0.62 8.33
C LYS A 63 -1.37 -0.36 7.76
N VAL A 64 -1.79 -1.57 7.42
CA VAL A 64 -0.92 -2.59 6.84
C VAL A 64 -0.23 -2.09 5.56
N ASN A 65 -0.97 -1.38 4.69
CA ASN A 65 -0.38 -0.82 3.48
C ASN A 65 0.62 0.29 3.78
N THR A 66 0.33 1.17 4.74
CA THR A 66 1.31 2.18 5.20
C THR A 66 2.57 1.53 5.75
N ASP A 67 2.43 0.59 6.69
CA ASP A 67 3.56 -0.11 7.31
C ASP A 67 4.40 -0.85 6.25
N PHE A 68 3.75 -1.49 5.27
CA PHE A 68 4.41 -2.18 4.17
C PHE A 68 5.20 -1.22 3.27
N LYS A 69 4.62 -0.07 2.91
CA LYS A 69 5.31 0.95 2.11
C LYS A 69 6.54 1.48 2.83
N GLU A 70 6.41 1.78 4.12
CA GLU A 70 7.54 2.24 4.95
C GLU A 70 8.66 1.20 4.98
N ALA A 71 8.34 -0.08 5.18
CA ALA A 71 9.33 -1.15 5.17
C ALA A 71 10.03 -1.28 3.82
N VAL A 72 9.30 -1.17 2.71
CA VAL A 72 9.87 -1.22 1.36
C VAL A 72 10.77 0.00 1.10
N ASP A 73 10.35 1.20 1.49
CA ASP A 73 11.14 2.43 1.32
C ASP A 73 12.45 2.37 2.10
N GLN A 74 12.40 1.91 3.36
CA GLN A 74 13.59 1.69 4.18
C GLN A 74 14.55 0.69 3.53
N ASN A 75 14.03 -0.38 2.90
CA ASN A 75 14.86 -1.36 2.23
C ASN A 75 15.51 -0.79 0.95
N TYR A 76 14.80 0.00 0.15
CA TYR A 76 15.40 0.70 -0.98
C TYR A 76 16.50 1.67 -0.53
N SER A 77 16.26 2.47 0.51
CA SER A 77 17.28 3.36 1.05
C SER A 77 18.55 2.61 1.47
N LYS A 78 18.41 1.49 2.18
CA LYS A 78 19.56 0.64 2.55
C LYS A 78 20.30 0.06 1.33
N MET A 79 19.57 -0.34 0.29
CA MET A 79 20.18 -0.83 -0.96
C MET A 79 20.93 0.27 -1.71
N GLU A 80 20.38 1.48 -1.74
CA GLU A 80 21.03 2.66 -2.33
C GLU A 80 22.31 3.04 -1.56
N GLU A 81 22.29 3.00 -0.23
CA GLU A 81 23.47 3.21 0.63
C GLU A 81 24.59 2.19 0.36
N PHE A 82 24.26 0.91 0.22
CA PHE A 82 25.23 -0.15 -0.06
C PHE A 82 25.92 -0.01 -1.44
N LEU A 83 25.20 0.56 -2.41
CA LEU A 83 25.69 0.71 -3.79
C LEU A 83 26.41 2.03 -4.06
N THR A 84 26.33 2.97 -3.13
CA THR A 84 27.17 4.18 -3.11
C THR A 84 28.64 3.80 -2.87
#